data_AF-A0A812NIA1-F1
#
_entry.id   AF-A0A812NIA1-F1
#
_cell.length_a   1.000
_cell.length_b   1.000
_cell.length_c   1.000
_cell.angle_alpha   90.00
_cell.angle_beta   90.00
_cell.angle_gamma   90.00
#
_symmetry.space_group_name_H-M   'P 1'
#
loop_
_entity.id
_entity.type
_entity.pdbx_description
1 polymer ?
#
loop_
_entity_poly.entity_id
_entity_poly.type
_entity_poly.pdbx_seq_one_letter_code
_entity_poly.pdbx_strand_id
1 'polypeptide(L)'
;MTSRAAEEVMQQYLAKYGARPGNPDQLCAFARHSGHQLSFAVARQALRATSPSENSERSEVASSSSGSAASSALPSDGNGWLQQYSQHYGHPPSSAQHLCAFAAHRGGSLTFAAARRTMGDPLGNTIPEASMFPWLQDLFAINQHYRTLATMIFARLDIQRDIAVDQQVEVASVTRLTLQDISKLMAIAKPANVEEGFECSICLSSFSPSAAPKWVQLPCAHVFHRSCYRELVHHSCFNWMLNCRCPLCRLDLREALNHAQARNSRGLSQN
;
A
#
# COMPACT_ATOMS: atom_id res chain seq x y z
N MET A 1 18.16 -18.43 -29.62
CA MET A 1 18.83 -18.70 -28.31
C MET A 1 17.98 -18.31 -27.10
N THR A 2 17.05 -17.35 -27.20
CA THR A 2 16.21 -16.89 -26.08
C THR A 2 15.20 -17.92 -25.55
N SER A 3 14.76 -18.89 -26.35
CA SER A 3 13.80 -19.93 -25.92
C SER A 3 14.36 -20.86 -24.83
N ARG A 4 15.61 -21.30 -24.98
CA ARG A 4 16.24 -22.28 -24.07
C ARG A 4 16.43 -21.71 -22.66
N ALA A 5 16.82 -20.44 -22.56
CA ALA A 5 16.94 -19.75 -21.27
C ALA A 5 15.59 -19.59 -20.57
N ALA A 6 14.50 -19.40 -21.32
CA ALA A 6 13.16 -19.30 -20.75
C ALA A 6 12.66 -20.63 -20.19
N GLU A 7 12.92 -21.73 -20.89
CA GLU A 7 12.59 -23.09 -20.45
C GLU A 7 13.38 -23.48 -19.19
N GLU A 8 14.67 -23.16 -19.14
CA GLU A 8 15.52 -23.42 -17.97
C GLU A 8 15.00 -22.66 -16.74
N VAL A 9 14.71 -21.36 -16.88
CA VAL A 9 14.13 -20.55 -15.79
C VAL A 9 12.77 -21.09 -15.35
N MET A 10 11.93 -21.55 -16.28
CA MET A 10 10.63 -22.15 -15.96
C MET A 10 10.79 -23.46 -15.18
N GLN A 11 11.73 -24.33 -15.58
CA GLN A 11 12.02 -25.57 -14.87
C GLN A 11 12.58 -25.31 -13.46
N GLN A 12 13.49 -24.34 -13.32
CA GLN A 12 14.00 -23.91 -12.01
C GLN A 12 12.88 -23.37 -11.12
N TYR A 13 11.95 -22.59 -11.68
CA TYR A 13 10.77 -22.09 -10.95
C TYR A 13 9.90 -23.24 -10.45
N LEU A 14 9.58 -24.20 -11.33
CA LEU A 14 8.79 -25.38 -10.99
C LEU A 14 9.45 -26.25 -9.92
N ALA A 15 10.76 -26.47 -10.03
CA ALA A 15 11.52 -27.23 -9.05
C ALA A 15 11.50 -26.56 -7.66
N LYS A 16 11.54 -25.23 -7.61
CA LYS A 16 11.56 -24.47 -6.36
C LYS A 16 10.18 -24.34 -5.70
N TYR A 17 9.14 -24.10 -6.49
CA TYR A 17 7.81 -23.74 -5.96
C TYR A 17 6.75 -24.84 -6.11
N GLY A 18 7.03 -25.92 -6.86
CA GLY A 18 6.07 -27.01 -7.10
C GLY A 18 4.84 -26.60 -7.93
N ALA A 19 4.77 -25.35 -8.39
CA ALA A 19 3.65 -24.79 -9.13
C ALA A 19 4.13 -23.84 -10.22
N ARG A 20 3.31 -23.66 -11.26
CA ARG A 20 3.60 -22.74 -12.36
C ARG A 20 3.47 -21.28 -11.94
N PRO A 21 4.21 -20.35 -12.57
CA PRO A 21 3.98 -18.93 -12.38
C PRO A 21 2.57 -18.58 -12.89
N GLY A 22 1.82 -17.80 -12.10
CA GLY A 22 0.48 -17.35 -12.46
C GLY A 22 0.47 -16.24 -13.51
N ASN A 23 1.60 -15.54 -13.72
CA ASN A 23 1.73 -14.49 -14.73
C ASN A 23 3.19 -14.32 -15.19
N PRO A 24 3.45 -13.62 -16.32
CA PRO A 24 4.81 -13.40 -16.83
C PRO A 24 5.71 -12.61 -15.88
N ASP A 25 5.16 -11.71 -15.06
CA ASP A 25 5.92 -10.89 -14.11
C ASP A 25 6.59 -11.74 -13.02
N GLN A 26 5.89 -12.77 -12.52
CA GLN A 26 6.46 -13.72 -11.56
C GLN A 26 7.68 -14.44 -12.13
N LEU A 27 7.60 -14.88 -13.39
CA LEU A 27 8.71 -15.55 -14.06
C LEU A 27 9.88 -14.59 -14.34
N CYS A 28 9.61 -13.35 -14.77
CA CYS A 28 10.63 -12.31 -14.96
C CYS A 28 11.29 -11.86 -13.65
N ALA A 29 10.54 -11.82 -12.54
CA ALA A 29 11.10 -11.53 -11.22
C ALA A 29 12.01 -12.67 -10.75
N PHE A 30 11.57 -13.91 -10.90
CA PHE A 30 12.38 -15.08 -10.57
C PHE A 30 13.66 -15.16 -11.41
N ALA A 31 13.57 -14.95 -12.73
CA ALA A 31 14.73 -14.92 -13.63
C ALA A 31 15.81 -13.96 -13.11
N ARG A 32 15.41 -12.73 -12.74
CA ARG A 32 16.32 -11.71 -12.20
C ARG A 32 17.01 -12.15 -10.91
N HIS A 33 16.29 -12.83 -10.02
CA HIS A 33 16.88 -13.35 -8.78
C HIS A 33 17.85 -14.52 -9.03
N SER A 34 17.65 -15.29 -10.10
CA SER A 34 18.53 -16.38 -10.51
C SER A 34 19.67 -15.94 -11.45
N GLY A 35 19.84 -14.63 -11.69
CA GLY A 35 20.90 -14.11 -12.57
C GLY A 35 20.60 -14.19 -14.06
N HIS A 36 19.37 -14.54 -14.45
CA HIS A 36 18.94 -14.59 -15.84
C HIS A 36 18.21 -13.30 -16.25
N GLN A 37 18.46 -12.82 -17.46
CA GLN A 37 17.68 -11.74 -18.07
C GLN A 37 16.60 -12.33 -18.97
N LEU A 38 15.35 -12.27 -18.51
CA LEU A 38 14.19 -12.71 -19.26
C LEU A 38 13.28 -11.52 -19.57
N SER A 39 13.08 -11.23 -20.86
CA SER A 39 12.13 -10.20 -21.27
C SER A 39 10.69 -10.67 -21.06
N PHE A 40 9.78 -9.71 -20.83
CA PHE A 40 8.37 -9.98 -20.61
C PHE A 40 7.72 -10.75 -21.78
N ALA A 41 8.10 -10.41 -23.03
CA ALA A 41 7.58 -11.08 -24.22
C ALA A 41 7.95 -12.57 -24.25
N VAL A 42 9.19 -12.90 -23.88
CA VAL A 42 9.68 -14.28 -23.82
C VAL A 42 9.03 -15.05 -22.67
N ALA A 43 8.88 -14.43 -21.49
CA ALA A 43 8.17 -15.04 -20.37
C ALA A 43 6.72 -15.40 -20.71
N ARG A 44 6.02 -14.49 -21.40
CA ARG A 44 4.64 -14.72 -21.87
C ARG A 44 4.57 -15.86 -22.90
N GLN A 45 5.54 -15.94 -23.80
CA GLN A 45 5.60 -17.03 -24.79
C GLN A 45 5.85 -18.38 -24.11
N ALA A 46 6.75 -18.46 -23.14
CA ALA A 46 7.04 -19.67 -22.38
C ALA A 46 5.82 -20.18 -21.58
N LEU A 47 5.06 -19.27 -20.98
CA LEU A 47 3.81 -19.64 -20.28
C LEU A 47 2.76 -20.20 -21.25
N ARG A 48 2.63 -19.64 -22.46
CA ARG A 48 1.70 -20.15 -23.48
C ARG A 48 2.12 -21.49 -24.06
N ALA A 49 3.42 -21.68 -24.32
CA ALA A 49 3.94 -22.92 -24.89
C ALA A 49 3.77 -24.13 -23.97
N THR A 50 3.68 -23.88 -22.66
CA THR A 50 3.57 -24.93 -21.66
C THR A 50 2.13 -25.23 -21.28
N SER A 51 1.16 -24.39 -21.64
CA SER A 51 -0.26 -24.72 -21.48
C SER A 51 -0.58 -25.98 -22.28
N PRO A 52 -1.02 -27.08 -21.62
CA PRO A 52 -1.48 -28.25 -22.34
C PRO A 52 -2.56 -27.79 -23.32
N SER A 53 -2.38 -28.08 -24.61
CA SER A 53 -3.40 -27.78 -25.61
C SER A 53 -4.64 -28.59 -25.26
N GLU A 54 -5.62 -27.97 -24.63
CA GLU A 54 -6.94 -28.55 -24.29
C GLU A 54 -7.78 -28.91 -25.53
N ASN A 55 -7.20 -28.95 -26.73
CA ASN A 55 -7.91 -29.15 -28.00
C ASN A 55 -7.59 -30.48 -28.71
N SER A 56 -7.03 -31.49 -28.03
CA SER A 56 -6.69 -32.77 -28.68
C SER A 56 -7.20 -34.03 -27.96
N GLU A 57 -8.34 -33.96 -27.28
CA GLU A 57 -9.08 -35.16 -26.83
C GLU A 57 -10.59 -34.95 -27.00
N ARG A 58 -11.05 -34.85 -28.25
CA ARG A 58 -12.47 -35.02 -28.58
C ARG A 58 -12.64 -35.88 -29.83
N SER A 59 -12.20 -37.14 -29.73
CA SER A 59 -12.65 -38.21 -30.61
C SER A 59 -12.84 -39.50 -29.79
N GLU A 60 -14.10 -39.87 -29.67
CA GLU A 60 -14.63 -41.24 -29.62
C GLU A 60 -14.16 -42.19 -28.50
N VAL A 61 -14.88 -42.19 -27.37
CA VAL A 61 -15.42 -43.45 -26.82
C VAL A 61 -16.70 -43.18 -26.03
N ALA A 62 -17.81 -43.70 -26.54
CA ALA A 62 -19.04 -43.86 -25.79
C ALA A 62 -18.85 -45.02 -24.81
N SER A 63 -18.83 -44.70 -23.51
CA SER A 63 -18.99 -45.70 -22.44
C SER A 63 -19.68 -45.03 -21.26
N SER A 64 -20.92 -45.47 -21.05
CA SER A 64 -21.82 -45.08 -19.96
C SER A 64 -21.19 -45.37 -18.60
N SER A 65 -20.92 -44.31 -17.83
CA SER A 65 -20.76 -44.41 -16.38
C SER A 65 -21.44 -43.22 -15.71
N SER A 66 -22.48 -43.54 -14.95
CA SER A 66 -23.23 -42.63 -14.09
C SER A 66 -22.38 -42.25 -12.87
N GLY A 67 -21.59 -41.19 -13.00
CA GLY A 67 -20.93 -40.50 -11.90
C GLY A 67 -21.62 -39.16 -11.67
N SER A 68 -22.30 -39.02 -10.53
CA SER A 68 -22.95 -37.79 -10.08
C SER A 68 -21.92 -36.64 -9.98
N ALA A 69 -21.81 -35.84 -11.04
CA ALA A 69 -21.12 -34.57 -11.02
C ALA A 69 -21.93 -33.64 -10.09
N ALA A 70 -21.50 -33.55 -8.83
CA ALA A 70 -21.98 -32.54 -7.90
C ALA A 70 -21.58 -31.17 -8.46
N SER A 71 -22.50 -30.53 -9.20
CA SER A 71 -22.44 -29.10 -9.45
C SER A 71 -22.24 -28.44 -8.11
N SER A 72 -21.03 -27.93 -7.88
CA SER A 72 -20.62 -27.37 -6.60
C SER A 72 -21.35 -26.05 -6.41
N ALA A 73 -22.59 -26.14 -5.94
CA ALA A 73 -23.40 -24.98 -5.60
C ALA A 73 -22.58 -24.15 -4.62
N LEU A 74 -22.42 -22.86 -4.94
CA LEU A 74 -21.71 -21.93 -4.07
C LEU A 74 -22.42 -21.88 -2.72
N PRO A 75 -21.69 -21.94 -1.60
CA PRO A 75 -22.30 -21.89 -0.28
C PRO A 75 -23.01 -20.55 -0.10
N SER A 76 -24.25 -20.61 0.38
CA SER A 76 -25.05 -19.42 0.67
C SER A 76 -24.85 -18.92 2.11
N ASP A 77 -24.25 -19.73 2.98
CA ASP A 77 -24.07 -19.43 4.40
C ASP A 77 -22.60 -19.10 4.73
N GLY A 78 -22.38 -18.33 5.79
CA GLY A 78 -21.04 -17.91 6.19
C GLY A 78 -20.15 -19.10 6.58
N ASN A 79 -20.72 -20.14 7.22
CA ASN A 79 -19.97 -21.31 7.65
C ASN A 79 -19.43 -22.11 6.45
N GLY A 80 -20.21 -22.24 5.37
CA GLY A 80 -19.73 -22.85 4.13
C GLY A 80 -18.55 -22.10 3.53
N TRP A 81 -18.59 -20.77 3.51
CA TRP A 81 -17.46 -19.94 3.08
C TRP A 81 -16.23 -20.11 3.97
N LEU A 82 -16.40 -20.18 5.30
CA LEU A 82 -15.29 -20.35 6.25
C LEU A 82 -14.60 -21.70 6.07
N GLN A 83 -15.38 -22.77 5.83
CA GLN A 83 -14.86 -24.10 5.57
C GLN A 83 -14.11 -24.15 4.23
N GLN A 84 -14.67 -23.57 3.17
CA GLN A 84 -14.00 -23.49 1.87
C GLN A 84 -12.71 -22.67 1.94
N TYR A 85 -12.70 -21.58 2.70
CA TYR A 85 -11.49 -20.78 2.93
C TYR A 85 -10.40 -21.64 3.59
N SER A 86 -10.75 -22.31 4.68
CA SER A 86 -9.81 -23.15 5.45
C SER A 86 -9.29 -24.32 4.63
N GLN A 87 -10.13 -24.92 3.78
CA GLN A 87 -9.74 -25.98 2.86
C GLN A 87 -8.78 -25.48 1.77
N HIS A 88 -8.97 -24.26 1.28
CA HIS A 88 -8.15 -23.70 0.19
C HIS A 88 -6.77 -23.22 0.67
N TYR A 89 -6.70 -22.62 1.86
CA TYR A 89 -5.46 -22.02 2.40
C TYR A 89 -4.80 -22.81 3.53
N GLY A 90 -5.46 -23.82 4.10
CA GLY A 90 -4.93 -24.60 5.22
C GLY A 90 -4.94 -23.89 6.57
N HIS A 91 -5.56 -22.71 6.67
CA HIS A 91 -5.69 -21.94 7.90
C HIS A 91 -6.98 -21.08 7.87
N PRO A 92 -7.54 -20.68 9.04
CA PRO A 92 -8.71 -19.81 9.08
C PRO A 92 -8.37 -18.39 8.58
N PRO A 93 -9.37 -17.60 8.12
CA PRO A 93 -9.18 -16.20 7.76
C PRO A 93 -8.80 -15.36 8.99
N SER A 94 -7.91 -14.39 8.81
CA SER A 94 -7.44 -13.50 9.88
C SER A 94 -8.41 -12.37 10.21
N SER A 95 -9.40 -12.09 9.36
CA SER A 95 -10.43 -11.07 9.57
C SER A 95 -11.69 -11.38 8.76
N ALA A 96 -12.81 -10.77 9.17
CA ALA A 96 -14.07 -10.87 8.42
C ALA A 96 -13.95 -10.27 7.01
N GLN A 97 -13.12 -9.24 6.81
CA GLN A 97 -12.84 -8.71 5.47
C GLN A 97 -12.18 -9.77 4.56
N HIS A 98 -11.22 -10.55 5.08
CA HIS A 98 -10.59 -11.62 4.29
C HIS A 98 -11.59 -12.68 3.83
N LEU A 99 -12.53 -13.05 4.70
CA LEU A 99 -13.57 -14.02 4.35
C LEU A 99 -14.56 -13.47 3.31
N CYS A 100 -14.98 -12.20 3.45
CA CYS A 100 -15.82 -11.52 2.45
C CYS A 100 -15.13 -11.41 1.08
N ALA A 101 -13.85 -11.03 1.06
CA ALA A 101 -13.08 -10.94 -0.17
C ALA A 101 -12.99 -12.32 -0.85
N PHE A 102 -12.68 -13.38 -0.09
CA PHE A 102 -12.64 -14.73 -0.62
C PHE A 102 -13.95 -15.17 -1.26
N ALA A 103 -15.09 -14.90 -0.60
CA ALA A 103 -16.41 -15.19 -1.16
C ALA A 103 -16.65 -14.46 -2.50
N ALA A 104 -16.33 -13.17 -2.55
CA ALA A 104 -16.46 -12.36 -3.77
C ALA A 104 -15.59 -12.88 -4.92
N HIS A 105 -14.34 -13.28 -4.64
CA HIS A 105 -13.42 -13.84 -5.64
C HIS A 105 -13.91 -15.17 -6.26
N ARG A 106 -14.79 -15.89 -5.57
CA ARG A 106 -15.38 -17.15 -6.03
C ARG A 106 -16.77 -16.97 -6.64
N GLY A 107 -17.19 -15.73 -6.92
CA GLY A 107 -18.51 -15.41 -7.47
C GLY A 107 -19.65 -15.52 -6.45
N GLY A 108 -19.32 -15.64 -5.17
CA GLY A 108 -20.27 -15.61 -4.07
C GLY A 108 -20.51 -14.21 -3.51
N SER A 109 -21.48 -14.11 -2.59
CA SER A 109 -21.71 -12.90 -1.80
C SER A 109 -21.83 -13.27 -0.34
N LEU A 110 -20.99 -12.66 0.50
CA LEU A 110 -21.04 -12.80 1.94
C LEU A 110 -20.97 -11.42 2.57
N THR A 111 -22.04 -11.03 3.26
CA THR A 111 -22.07 -9.73 3.96
C THR A 111 -21.07 -9.73 5.11
N PHE A 112 -20.49 -8.56 5.39
CA PHE A 112 -19.53 -8.40 6.48
C PHE A 112 -20.10 -8.81 7.85
N ALA A 113 -21.37 -8.49 8.12
CA ALA A 113 -22.05 -8.89 9.34
C ALA A 113 -22.25 -10.42 9.44
N ALA A 114 -22.48 -11.11 8.31
CA ALA A 114 -22.51 -12.57 8.30
C ALA A 114 -21.11 -13.17 8.53
N ALA A 115 -20.08 -12.63 7.89
CA ALA A 115 -18.70 -13.06 8.10
C ALA A 115 -18.25 -12.90 9.56
N ARG A 116 -18.54 -11.76 10.21
CA ARG A 116 -18.23 -11.55 11.63
C ARG A 116 -18.95 -12.55 12.55
N ARG A 117 -20.25 -12.77 12.33
CA ARG A 117 -21.03 -13.75 13.11
C ARG A 117 -20.45 -15.16 12.96
N THR A 118 -20.10 -15.55 11.75
CA THR A 118 -19.48 -16.85 11.46
C THR A 118 -18.11 -17.01 12.12
N MET A 119 -17.30 -15.95 12.15
CA MET A 119 -15.98 -15.97 12.79
C MET A 119 -16.05 -15.96 14.33
N GLY A 120 -17.25 -16.01 14.92
CA GLY A 120 -17.44 -16.13 16.36
C GLY A 120 -17.14 -14.84 17.12
N ASP A 121 -17.20 -13.68 16.47
CA ASP A 121 -17.09 -12.39 17.13
C ASP A 121 -18.45 -12.06 17.80
N PRO A 122 -18.60 -12.33 19.11
CA PRO A 122 -19.87 -12.20 19.79
C PRO A 122 -20.06 -10.71 20.10
N LEU A 123 -20.91 -10.04 19.33
CA LEU A 123 -21.21 -8.62 19.55
C LEU A 123 -21.59 -8.35 21.01
N GLY A 124 -20.91 -7.39 21.64
CA GLY A 124 -21.50 -6.62 22.73
C GLY A 124 -20.54 -6.09 23.78
N ASN A 125 -19.79 -5.03 23.48
CA ASN A 125 -19.75 -3.87 24.38
C ASN A 125 -19.34 -2.62 23.60
N THR A 126 -20.27 -1.68 23.52
CA THR A 126 -20.12 -0.25 23.21
C THR A 126 -19.07 0.11 22.17
N ILE A 127 -19.55 0.31 20.95
CA ILE A 127 -18.89 1.10 19.92
C ILE A 127 -18.79 2.53 20.46
N PRO A 128 -17.60 3.12 20.72
CA PRO A 128 -17.49 4.54 20.98
C PRO A 128 -17.99 5.28 19.73
N GLU A 129 -18.76 6.35 19.93
CA GLU A 129 -19.36 7.21 18.90
C GLU A 129 -18.35 7.74 17.83
N ALA A 130 -17.05 7.54 18.06
CA ALA A 130 -15.96 7.77 17.12
C ALA A 130 -15.87 6.76 15.94
N SER A 131 -16.66 5.69 15.88
CA SER A 131 -16.63 4.71 14.78
C SER A 131 -17.95 4.59 14.02
N MET A 132 -18.48 5.73 13.59
CA MET A 132 -19.66 5.82 12.74
C MET A 132 -19.41 5.45 11.26
N PHE A 133 -18.14 5.22 10.85
CA PHE A 133 -17.81 4.91 9.47
C PHE A 133 -16.72 3.82 9.35
N PRO A 134 -17.07 2.53 9.40
CA PRO A 134 -16.13 1.42 9.24
C PRO A 134 -15.32 1.45 7.93
N TRP A 135 -15.91 2.01 6.86
CA TRP A 135 -15.19 2.21 5.59
C TRP A 135 -14.05 3.21 5.69
N LEU A 136 -14.03 4.13 6.68
CA LEU A 136 -12.90 5.05 6.89
C LEU A 136 -11.69 4.29 7.44
N GLN A 137 -11.89 3.29 8.30
CA GLN A 137 -10.79 2.44 8.78
C GLN A 137 -10.22 1.58 7.65
N ASP A 138 -11.09 1.03 6.79
CA ASP A 138 -10.64 0.34 5.58
C ASP A 138 -9.96 1.30 4.60
N LEU A 139 -10.45 2.53 4.44
CA LEU A 139 -9.81 3.57 3.62
C LEU A 139 -8.45 4.01 4.19
N PHE A 140 -8.29 4.05 5.52
CA PHE A 140 -7.01 4.32 6.18
C PHE A 140 -6.04 3.14 6.08
N ALA A 141 -6.53 1.90 6.22
CA ALA A 141 -5.73 0.69 6.04
C ALA A 141 -5.29 0.51 4.58
N ILE A 142 -6.20 0.79 3.64
CA ILE A 142 -5.92 0.85 2.20
C ILE A 142 -4.93 1.98 1.91
N ASN A 143 -5.10 3.18 2.47
CA ASN A 143 -4.12 4.26 2.35
C ASN A 143 -2.76 3.88 2.94
N GLN A 144 -2.73 3.17 4.06
CA GLN A 144 -1.50 2.69 4.69
C GLN A 144 -0.82 1.63 3.81
N HIS A 145 -1.60 0.71 3.23
CA HIS A 145 -1.10 -0.32 2.31
C HIS A 145 -0.58 0.30 1.00
N TYR A 146 -1.31 1.23 0.39
CA TYR A 146 -0.85 1.97 -0.80
C TYR A 146 0.39 2.82 -0.49
N ARG A 147 0.48 3.41 0.70
CA ARG A 147 1.70 4.11 1.15
C ARG A 147 2.88 3.16 1.30
N THR A 148 2.69 1.97 1.87
CA THR A 148 3.74 0.94 1.98
C THR A 148 4.17 0.44 0.60
N LEU A 149 3.22 0.14 -0.30
CA LEU A 149 3.51 -0.27 -1.67
C LEU A 149 4.21 0.82 -2.47
N ALA A 150 3.75 2.06 -2.39
CA ALA A 150 4.44 3.21 -3.00
C ALA A 150 5.86 3.31 -2.46
N THR A 151 6.05 3.17 -1.13
CA THR A 151 7.39 3.18 -0.51
C THR A 151 8.29 2.08 -1.06
N MET A 152 7.77 0.86 -1.23
CA MET A 152 8.54 -0.25 -1.83
C MET A 152 8.84 -0.04 -3.31
N ILE A 153 7.89 0.50 -4.08
CA ILE A 153 8.05 0.78 -5.52
C ILE A 153 9.11 1.85 -5.72
N PHE A 154 9.04 2.97 -4.98
CA PHE A 154 10.00 4.06 -5.12
C PHE A 154 11.38 3.71 -4.54
N ALA A 155 11.47 2.99 -3.42
CA ALA A 155 12.75 2.46 -2.94
C ALA A 155 13.42 1.53 -3.98
N ARG A 156 12.62 0.73 -4.70
CA ARG A 156 13.14 -0.11 -5.79
C ARG A 156 13.58 0.70 -7.02
N LEU A 157 12.92 1.83 -7.29
CA LEU A 157 13.30 2.73 -8.39
C LEU A 157 14.56 3.54 -8.06
N ASP A 158 14.77 3.94 -6.80
CA ASP A 158 16.03 4.58 -6.36
C ASP A 158 17.21 3.60 -6.44
N ILE A 159 17.02 2.34 -6.01
CA ILE A 159 18.03 1.28 -6.18
C ILE A 159 18.38 1.04 -7.66
N GLN A 160 17.42 1.23 -8.58
CA GLN A 160 17.68 1.10 -10.02
C GLN A 160 18.38 2.33 -10.64
N ARG A 161 18.29 3.50 -10.01
CA ARG A 161 19.02 4.71 -10.43
C ARG A 161 20.49 4.67 -10.04
N ASP A 162 20.82 4.04 -8.91
CA ASP A 162 22.20 3.89 -8.43
C ASP A 162 23.06 2.90 -9.26
N ILE A 163 22.45 2.09 -10.15
CA ILE A 163 23.18 1.08 -10.94
C ILE A 163 23.67 1.66 -12.30
N ALA A 164 23.27 2.88 -12.69
CA ALA A 164 23.55 3.41 -14.03
C ALA A 164 24.38 4.70 -14.09
N VAL A 165 24.83 5.26 -12.96
CA VAL A 165 25.62 6.50 -12.96
C VAL A 165 26.80 6.39 -12.00
N ASP A 166 27.92 5.91 -12.55
CA ASP A 166 29.26 6.04 -11.96
C ASP A 166 29.73 7.50 -12.11
N GLN A 167 29.09 8.40 -11.37
CA GLN A 167 29.50 9.79 -11.28
C GLN A 167 29.39 10.21 -9.81
N GLN A 168 30.55 10.50 -9.23
CA GLN A 168 30.76 11.03 -7.88
C GLN A 168 29.96 12.33 -7.66
N VAL A 169 28.67 12.22 -7.39
CA VAL A 169 27.91 13.26 -6.69
C VAL A 169 27.92 12.83 -5.24
N GLU A 170 28.54 13.61 -4.37
CA GLU A 170 28.36 13.50 -2.92
C GLU A 170 26.86 13.57 -2.63
N VAL A 171 26.23 12.40 -2.51
CA VAL A 171 24.84 12.28 -2.11
C VAL A 171 24.81 12.71 -0.65
N ALA A 172 24.57 14.01 -0.44
CA ALA A 172 24.41 14.60 0.88
C ALA A 172 23.43 13.71 1.64
N SER A 173 23.96 13.00 2.64
CA SER A 173 23.25 12.00 3.40
C SER A 173 21.88 12.56 3.79
N VAL A 174 20.81 11.89 3.36
CA VAL A 174 19.44 12.28 3.73
C VAL A 174 19.30 12.05 5.23
N THR A 175 19.66 13.07 5.99
CA THR A 175 19.74 13.02 7.45
C THR A 175 18.33 12.89 7.99
N ARG A 176 18.08 11.80 8.72
CA ARG A 176 16.86 11.62 9.52
C ARG A 176 16.63 12.86 10.37
N LEU A 177 15.39 13.33 10.39
CA LEU A 177 14.99 14.44 11.25
C LEU A 177 15.08 14.00 12.71
N THR A 178 15.80 14.78 13.51
CA THR A 178 15.89 14.57 14.95
C THR A 178 14.66 15.14 15.65
N LEU A 179 14.40 14.76 16.91
CA LEU A 179 13.35 15.38 17.73
C LEU A 179 13.55 16.91 17.86
N GLN A 180 14.80 17.36 17.85
CA GLN A 180 15.13 18.78 17.88
C GLN A 180 14.70 19.48 16.58
N ASP A 181 14.84 18.82 15.44
CA ASP A 181 14.38 19.34 14.15
C ASP A 181 12.87 19.44 14.08
N ILE A 182 12.14 18.45 14.63
CA ILE A 182 10.68 18.52 14.78
C ILE A 182 10.28 19.77 15.57
N SER A 183 10.93 20.00 16.71
CA SER A 183 10.65 21.18 17.55
C SER A 183 10.90 22.49 16.77
N LYS A 184 12.01 22.58 16.03
CA LYS A 184 12.32 23.74 15.18
C LYS A 184 11.30 23.93 14.05
N LEU A 185 10.86 22.83 13.40
CA LEU A 185 9.83 22.85 12.37
C LEU A 185 8.47 23.26 12.93
N MET A 186 8.16 22.90 14.16
CA MET A 186 6.94 23.38 14.84
C MET A 186 7.01 24.88 15.14
N ALA A 187 8.21 25.41 15.36
CA ALA A 187 8.43 26.83 15.68
C ALA A 187 8.39 27.76 14.46
N ILE A 188 8.63 27.27 13.23
CA ILE A 188 8.54 28.11 12.02
C ILE A 188 7.10 28.45 11.65
N ALA A 189 6.13 27.66 12.11
CA ALA A 189 4.72 27.89 11.82
C ALA A 189 4.15 28.95 12.76
N LYS A 190 3.59 30.01 12.19
CA LYS A 190 3.00 31.11 12.94
C LYS A 190 1.55 30.79 13.31
N PRO A 191 1.05 31.17 14.49
CA PRO A 191 -0.38 31.12 14.76
C PRO A 191 -1.16 31.87 13.68
N ALA A 192 -2.26 31.29 13.20
CA ALA A 192 -3.11 31.90 12.19
C ALA A 192 -4.52 32.07 12.74
N ASN A 193 -5.15 33.20 12.40
CA ASN A 193 -6.59 33.37 12.59
C ASN A 193 -7.25 33.09 11.23
N VAL A 194 -8.22 32.18 11.20
CA VAL A 194 -8.93 31.78 9.98
C VAL A 194 -10.40 32.16 10.11
N GLU A 195 -10.99 32.56 8.99
CA GLU A 195 -12.41 32.89 8.92
C GLU A 195 -13.26 31.61 8.89
N GLU A 196 -14.55 31.77 9.23
CA GLU A 196 -15.52 30.68 9.11
C GLU A 196 -15.63 30.22 7.65
N GLY A 197 -15.67 28.90 7.44
CA GLY A 197 -15.65 28.29 6.12
C GLY A 197 -14.27 27.85 5.61
N PHE A 198 -13.18 28.15 6.31
CA PHE A 198 -11.89 27.54 6.00
C PHE A 198 -11.86 26.04 6.34
N GLU A 199 -11.25 25.25 5.46
CA GLU A 199 -11.08 23.80 5.62
C GLU A 199 -9.60 23.41 5.66
N CYS A 200 -9.23 22.55 6.61
CA CYS A 200 -7.86 22.04 6.70
C CYS A 200 -7.65 20.93 5.66
N SER A 201 -6.80 21.17 4.66
CA SER A 201 -6.52 20.20 3.58
C SER A 201 -5.84 18.88 4.02
N ILE A 202 -5.46 18.73 5.29
CA ILE A 202 -4.91 17.47 5.83
C ILE A 202 -6.03 16.55 6.35
N CYS A 203 -6.97 17.08 7.13
CA CYS A 203 -8.04 16.28 7.75
C CYS A 203 -9.42 16.52 7.13
N LEU A 204 -9.52 17.47 6.20
CA LEU A 204 -10.76 17.90 5.53
C LEU A 204 -11.86 18.33 6.52
N SER A 205 -11.47 18.82 7.69
CA SER A 205 -12.41 19.36 8.69
C SER A 205 -12.44 20.88 8.61
N SER A 206 -13.65 21.44 8.66
CA SER A 206 -13.90 22.87 8.65
C SER A 206 -13.58 23.52 9.99
N PHE A 207 -13.33 24.83 9.97
CA PHE A 207 -13.24 25.65 11.16
C PHE A 207 -14.53 25.54 12.00
N SER A 208 -14.36 25.32 13.31
CA SER A 208 -15.43 25.40 14.29
C SER A 208 -15.05 26.43 15.37
N PRO A 209 -15.86 27.46 15.62
CA PRO A 209 -15.57 28.46 16.65
C PRO A 209 -15.64 27.89 18.07
N SER A 210 -16.39 26.80 18.27
CA SER A 210 -16.69 26.22 19.59
C SER A 210 -15.65 25.23 20.09
N ALA A 211 -14.86 24.65 19.19
CA ALA A 211 -13.82 23.69 19.50
C ALA A 211 -12.52 24.18 18.88
N ALA A 212 -11.55 24.58 19.70
CA ALA A 212 -10.28 25.11 19.20
C ALA A 212 -9.25 24.01 18.90
N PRO A 213 -9.01 23.63 17.64
CA PRO A 213 -7.67 23.42 17.17
C PRO A 213 -7.07 24.79 16.81
N LYS A 214 -5.95 25.15 17.45
CA LYS A 214 -5.18 26.33 17.06
C LYS A 214 -4.73 26.16 15.61
N TRP A 215 -5.02 27.11 14.72
CA TRP A 215 -4.54 27.07 13.34
C TRP A 215 -3.12 27.63 13.26
N VAL A 216 -2.34 27.14 12.30
CA VAL A 216 -0.98 27.60 12.03
C VAL A 216 -0.78 27.86 10.54
N GLN A 217 -0.06 28.93 10.24
CA GLN A 217 0.36 29.31 8.90
C GLN A 217 1.84 28.95 8.71
N LEU A 218 2.13 28.22 7.64
CA LEU A 218 3.48 27.87 7.24
C LEU A 218 4.19 29.06 6.56
N PRO A 219 5.53 29.02 6.37
CA PRO A 219 6.25 30.07 5.65
C PRO A 219 5.77 30.28 4.19
N CYS A 220 5.14 29.28 3.59
CA CYS A 220 4.50 29.36 2.27
C CYS A 220 3.06 29.94 2.31
N ALA A 221 2.65 30.55 3.42
CA ALA A 221 1.33 31.14 3.66
C ALA A 221 0.13 30.15 3.74
N HIS A 222 0.33 28.86 3.48
CA HIS A 222 -0.71 27.84 3.66
C HIS A 222 -1.02 27.58 5.13
N VAL A 223 -2.30 27.31 5.43
CA VAL A 223 -2.82 27.21 6.80
C VAL A 223 -3.37 25.82 7.08
N PHE A 224 -3.10 25.31 8.28
CA PHE A 224 -3.53 23.98 8.74
C PHE A 224 -3.86 24.02 10.23
N HIS A 225 -4.59 23.02 10.72
CA HIS A 225 -4.66 22.78 12.16
C HIS A 225 -3.27 22.48 12.73
N ARG A 226 -2.94 23.02 13.91
CA ARG A 226 -1.66 22.75 14.61
C ARG A 226 -1.44 21.26 14.86
N SER A 227 -2.50 20.53 15.19
CA SER A 227 -2.46 19.07 15.37
C SER A 227 -2.13 18.37 14.06
N CYS A 228 -2.82 18.70 12.96
CA CYS A 228 -2.54 18.14 11.64
C CYS A 228 -1.12 18.44 11.16
N TYR A 229 -0.63 19.67 11.38
CA TYR A 229 0.74 20.02 11.07
C TYR A 229 1.75 19.23 11.90
N ARG A 230 1.50 19.03 13.20
CA ARG A 230 2.33 18.20 14.07
C ARG A 230 2.42 16.77 13.54
N GLU A 231 1.28 16.14 13.21
CA GLU A 231 1.26 14.78 12.66
C GLU A 231 2.00 14.70 11.31
N LEU A 232 1.85 15.72 10.44
CA LEU A 232 2.59 15.80 9.18
C LEU A 232 4.10 15.77 9.41
N VAL A 233 4.61 16.59 10.34
CA VAL A 233 6.04 16.64 10.66
C VAL A 233 6.50 15.31 11.29
N HIS A 234 5.72 14.73 12.21
CA HIS A 234 6.06 13.45 12.84
C HIS A 234 6.12 12.30 11.82
N HIS A 235 5.13 12.18 10.93
CA HIS A 235 5.13 11.13 9.91
C HIS A 235 6.31 11.25 8.94
N SER A 236 6.74 12.47 8.64
CA SER A 236 7.91 12.75 7.81
C SER A 236 9.24 12.33 8.47
N CYS A 237 9.28 12.20 9.80
CA CYS A 237 10.46 11.68 10.52
C CYS A 237 10.59 10.15 10.43
N PHE A 238 9.46 9.43 10.38
CA PHE A 238 9.44 7.97 10.36
C PHE A 238 9.44 7.40 8.94
N ASN A 239 8.89 8.12 7.98
CA ASN A 239 8.90 7.71 6.58
C ASN A 239 9.93 8.52 5.80
N TRP A 240 11.06 7.88 5.48
CA TRP A 240 12.17 8.47 4.71
C TRP A 240 11.74 9.03 3.34
N MET A 241 10.60 8.58 2.81
CA MET A 241 10.09 9.01 1.51
C MET A 241 9.22 10.28 1.57
N LEU A 242 8.71 10.66 2.75
CA LEU A 242 7.97 11.91 2.91
C LEU A 242 8.93 12.98 3.42
N ASN A 243 9.56 13.69 2.49
CA ASN A 243 10.21 14.96 2.80
C ASN A 243 9.18 15.90 3.45
N CYS A 244 9.55 16.58 4.54
CA CYS A 244 8.74 17.59 5.23
C CYS A 244 8.33 18.72 4.29
N ARG A 245 7.32 18.50 3.47
CA ARG A 245 6.87 19.41 2.41
C ARG A 245 5.44 19.83 2.66
N CYS A 246 5.13 21.08 2.29
CA CYS A 246 3.76 21.56 2.31
C CYS A 246 2.89 20.71 1.35
N PRO A 247 1.73 20.16 1.80
CA PRO A 247 0.84 19.38 0.94
C PRO A 247 0.30 20.16 -0.27
N LEU A 248 0.19 21.49 -0.16
CA LEU A 248 -0.42 22.35 -1.18
C LEU A 248 0.58 22.85 -2.22
N CYS A 249 1.71 23.44 -1.79
CA CYS A 249 2.71 24.02 -2.70
C CYS A 249 4.02 23.24 -2.81
N ARG A 250 4.17 22.14 -2.06
CA ARG A 250 5.37 21.29 -2.04
C ARG A 250 6.67 21.99 -1.59
N LEU A 251 6.59 23.19 -1.02
CA LEU A 251 7.73 23.87 -0.40
C LEU A 251 8.36 22.97 0.66
N ASP A 252 9.69 22.83 0.61
CA ASP A 252 10.47 22.11 1.61
C ASP A 252 10.57 22.94 2.90
N LEU A 253 9.96 22.43 3.96
CA LEU A 253 9.90 23.12 5.25
C LEU A 253 11.23 23.09 5.98
N ARG A 254 12.11 22.12 5.69
CA ARG A 254 13.45 22.05 6.26
C ARG A 254 14.35 23.12 5.64
N GLU A 255 14.28 23.25 4.32
CA GLU A 255 14.97 24.34 3.60
C GLU A 255 14.46 25.71 4.08
N ALA A 256 13.14 25.87 4.22
CA ALA A 256 12.55 27.10 4.75
C ALA A 256 13.03 27.42 6.19
N LEU A 257 13.17 26.40 7.06
CA LEU A 257 13.73 26.55 8.40
C LEU A 257 15.20 27.02 8.35
N ASN A 258 16.02 26.40 7.50
CA ASN A 258 17.42 26.78 7.34
C ASN A 258 17.54 28.25 6.87
N HIS A 259 16.70 28.67 5.92
CA HIS A 259 16.65 30.07 5.48
C HIS A 259 16.20 31.03 6.58
N ALA A 260 15.21 30.64 7.40
CA ALA A 260 14.77 31.45 8.53
C ALA A 260 15.88 31.62 9.58
N GLN A 261 16.62 30.54 9.88
CA GLN A 261 17.77 30.58 10.79
C GLN A 261 18.90 31.47 10.26
N ALA A 262 19.26 31.32 8.98
CA ALA A 262 20.30 32.13 8.35
C ALA A 262 19.98 33.64 8.36
N ARG A 263 18.70 34.03 8.26
CA ARG A 263 18.27 35.43 8.39
C ARG A 263 18.44 35.97 9.79
N ASN A 264 18.07 35.19 10.82
CA ASN A 264 18.24 35.60 12.21
C ASN A 264 19.72 35.81 12.58
N SER A 265 20.63 34.97 12.07
CA SER A 265 22.07 35.12 12.34
C SER A 265 22.68 36.40 11.78
N ARG A 266 22.16 36.93 10.67
CA ARG A 266 22.68 38.17 10.06
C ARG A 266 22.18 39.44 10.76
N GLY A 267 20.98 39.43 11.32
CA GLY A 267 20.40 40.58 12.03
C GLY A 267 21.07 40.89 13.36
N LEU A 268 21.74 39.92 13.99
CA LEU A 268 22.43 40.09 15.27
C LEU A 268 23.83 40.72 15.16
N SER A 269 24.42 40.82 13.96
CA SER A 269 25.76 41.38 13.76
C SER A 269 25.76 42.88 13.42
N GLN A 270 24.60 43.53 13.38
CA GLN A 270 24.46 44.94 12.97
C GLN A 270 23.98 45.88 14.10
N ASN A 271 23.87 45.37 15.33
CA ASN A 271 23.62 46.15 16.54
C ASN A 271 24.83 46.05 17.48
#